data_AF-A0A2G2EDZ6-F1
#
_entry.id   AF-A0A2G2EDZ6-F1
#
_cell.length_a   1.000
_cell.length_b   1.000
_cell.length_c   1.000
_cell.angle_alpha   90.00
_cell.angle_beta   90.00
_cell.angle_gamma   90.00
#
_symmetry.space_group_name_H-M   'P 1'
#
loop_
_entity.id
_entity.type
_entity.pdbx_description
1 polymer ?
#
loop_
_entity_poly.entity_id
_entity_poly.type
_entity_poly.pdbx_seq_one_letter_code
_entity_poly.pdbx_strand_id
1 'polypeptide(L)'
;MEFEIKPYIGVGVFEFDARRSKNREELSDHDDDLYCHARTDGKSPDDSYKNLGLEFIYTKYNRLGAMELMEPSIPLFKGRNLLESTWNELLNLFQQLDPEIQVSDKDLISYKLGIAIFAPEKNENPFVKPTSITVFDEKFFTHKVGVANPEHLNSFHIHVPYVGISKEITYNGTTAEELLKNAFSDVSEKGIILWNQVPIAFEYSEDLPLLLNPIVELLESIKAQTEGKSELNFECPSFSMQAKIKWNDKFILIDSDWTRINGGYESALKADNPPIGQLTLMKNEFLSEWKILLEQCVNTLKGSNVVVVTSESRVSLNRLKSIERWIPHYGKFYRENQSILTVQTDGRKSVDFRKMSFVKVALIAIVLIGLVLLPVLFSESTPSTYWFISLLRSVGILLIVGIPLYFIARNWLKNRRLK
;
A
#
# COMPACT_ATOMS: atom_id res chain seq x y z
N MET A 1 9.31 9.44 -35.57
CA MET A 1 7.94 9.94 -35.84
C MET A 1 7.66 11.11 -34.90
N GLU A 2 6.97 12.15 -35.36
CA GLU A 2 6.62 13.32 -34.53
C GLU A 2 5.37 13.06 -33.68
N PHE A 3 5.43 13.45 -32.41
CA PHE A 3 4.35 13.26 -31.45
C PHE A 3 4.07 14.56 -30.71
N GLU A 4 3.00 15.25 -31.11
CA GLU A 4 2.55 16.46 -30.41
C GLU A 4 2.00 16.11 -29.02
N ILE A 5 2.58 16.71 -27.98
CA ILE A 5 2.16 16.53 -26.59
C ILE A 5 1.06 17.54 -26.26
N LYS A 6 -0.09 17.03 -25.85
CA LYS A 6 -1.21 17.82 -25.33
C LYS A 6 -1.41 17.43 -23.86
N PRO A 7 -0.98 18.27 -22.89
CA PRO A 7 -1.10 18.00 -21.46
C PRO A 7 -2.45 17.40 -21.07
N TYR A 8 -2.42 16.25 -20.39
CA TYR A 8 -3.60 15.50 -19.93
C TYR A 8 -4.62 15.05 -20.97
N ILE A 9 -4.37 15.30 -22.26
CA ILE A 9 -5.22 14.85 -23.36
C ILE A 9 -4.59 13.63 -24.02
N GLY A 10 -3.31 13.70 -24.35
CA GLY A 10 -2.63 12.62 -25.06
C GLY A 10 -1.35 13.04 -25.78
N VAL A 11 -0.88 12.13 -26.63
CA VAL A 11 0.38 12.25 -27.39
C VAL A 11 0.12 11.83 -28.83
N GLY A 12 0.24 12.77 -29.78
CA GLY A 12 -0.09 12.55 -31.18
C GLY A 12 -1.56 12.14 -31.35
N VAL A 13 -1.79 10.95 -31.91
CA VAL A 13 -3.14 10.34 -32.08
C VAL A 13 -3.61 9.56 -30.86
N PHE A 14 -2.74 9.34 -29.87
CA PHE A 14 -3.05 8.52 -28.70
C PHE A 14 -3.64 9.38 -27.58
N GLU A 15 -4.88 9.11 -27.23
CA GLU A 15 -5.60 9.79 -26.15
C GLU A 15 -5.43 9.04 -24.82
N PHE A 16 -5.28 9.76 -23.72
CA PHE A 16 -5.36 9.13 -22.39
C PHE A 16 -6.77 8.57 -22.14
N ASP A 17 -6.85 7.54 -21.29
CA ASP A 17 -8.05 6.71 -21.04
C ASP A 17 -8.58 5.93 -22.26
N ALA A 18 -7.94 6.03 -23.43
CA ALA A 18 -8.22 5.16 -24.57
C ALA A 18 -7.97 3.69 -24.22
N ARG A 19 -8.77 2.79 -24.81
CA ARG A 19 -8.58 1.35 -24.66
C ARG A 19 -7.28 0.94 -25.35
N ARG A 20 -6.55 0.02 -24.73
CA ARG A 20 -5.37 -0.62 -25.33
C ARG A 20 -5.58 -1.14 -26.76
N SER A 21 -6.75 -1.70 -27.05
CA SER A 21 -7.09 -2.17 -28.40
C SER A 21 -7.11 -1.05 -29.44
N LYS A 22 -7.61 0.14 -29.07
CA LYS A 22 -7.63 1.33 -29.95
C LYS A 22 -6.20 1.76 -30.27
N ASN A 23 -5.32 1.85 -29.25
CA ASN A 23 -3.93 2.25 -29.46
C ASN A 23 -3.16 1.30 -30.37
N ARG A 24 -3.43 -0.01 -30.27
CA ARG A 24 -2.83 -1.01 -31.17
C ARG A 24 -3.35 -0.91 -32.59
N GLU A 25 -4.63 -0.60 -32.77
CA GLU A 25 -5.22 -0.39 -34.09
C GLU A 25 -4.52 0.76 -34.84
N GLU A 26 -4.24 1.87 -34.14
CA GLU A 26 -3.47 3.02 -34.66
C GLU A 26 -2.01 2.66 -35.04
N LEU A 27 -1.48 1.54 -34.55
CA LEU A 27 -0.13 1.03 -34.82
C LEU A 27 -0.13 -0.33 -35.52
N SER A 28 -1.23 -0.70 -36.18
CA SER A 28 -1.40 -2.02 -36.80
C SER A 28 -0.35 -2.32 -37.89
N ASP A 29 0.13 -1.29 -38.59
CA ASP A 29 1.23 -1.40 -39.56
C ASP A 29 2.62 -1.66 -38.90
N HIS A 30 2.68 -1.64 -37.57
CA HIS A 30 3.87 -1.85 -36.74
C HIS A 30 3.71 -3.03 -35.76
N ASP A 31 2.81 -3.97 -36.03
CA ASP A 31 2.56 -5.12 -35.15
C ASP A 31 3.81 -5.99 -34.93
N ASP A 32 4.73 -6.05 -35.90
CA ASP A 32 6.01 -6.78 -35.78
C ASP A 32 6.94 -6.17 -34.71
N ASP A 33 6.73 -4.90 -34.35
CA ASP A 33 7.52 -4.18 -33.35
C ASP A 33 6.96 -4.31 -31.93
N LEU A 34 5.75 -4.87 -31.78
CA LEU A 34 5.03 -4.94 -30.52
C LEU A 34 5.65 -5.98 -29.58
N TYR A 35 6.18 -5.49 -28.46
CA TYR A 35 6.57 -6.33 -27.32
C TYR A 35 5.65 -6.08 -26.11
N CYS A 36 4.95 -7.12 -25.67
CA CYS A 36 4.07 -7.06 -24.51
C CYS A 36 4.82 -7.42 -23.22
N HIS A 37 5.04 -6.45 -22.34
CA HIS A 37 5.60 -6.71 -21.01
C HIS A 37 4.51 -7.25 -20.07
N ALA A 38 4.47 -8.57 -19.88
CA ALA A 38 3.62 -9.17 -18.84
C ALA A 38 4.07 -8.68 -17.46
N ARG A 39 3.16 -8.06 -16.71
CA ARG A 39 3.47 -7.57 -15.37
C ARG A 39 3.13 -8.62 -14.32
N THR A 40 4.06 -8.89 -13.41
CA THR A 40 3.89 -9.87 -12.32
C THR A 40 3.11 -9.31 -11.13
N ASP A 41 2.80 -8.02 -11.12
CA ASP A 41 2.10 -7.31 -10.04
C ASP A 41 0.56 -7.28 -10.21
N GLY A 42 0.01 -8.05 -11.15
CA GLY A 42 -1.43 -8.12 -11.42
C GLY A 42 -2.00 -6.93 -12.19
N LYS A 43 -1.14 -6.06 -12.72
CA LYS A 43 -1.53 -4.95 -13.61
C LYS A 43 -1.64 -5.40 -15.07
N SER A 44 -2.28 -4.57 -15.87
CA SER A 44 -2.33 -4.75 -17.32
C SER A 44 -0.92 -4.77 -17.92
N PRO A 45 -0.64 -5.62 -18.92
CA PRO A 45 0.65 -5.61 -19.59
C PRO A 45 0.86 -4.28 -20.33
N ASP A 46 2.11 -3.80 -20.32
CA ASP A 46 2.53 -2.60 -21.06
C ASP A 46 2.93 -2.98 -22.49
N ASP A 47 2.74 -2.08 -23.46
CA ASP A 47 3.10 -2.30 -24.87
C ASP A 47 4.33 -1.46 -25.23
N SER A 48 5.38 -2.10 -25.74
CA SER A 48 6.60 -1.43 -26.19
C SER A 48 6.76 -1.58 -27.69
N TYR A 49 6.99 -0.46 -28.37
CA TYR A 49 7.32 -0.38 -29.80
C TYR A 49 8.70 0.26 -29.93
N LYS A 50 9.75 -0.55 -29.70
CA LYS A 50 11.13 -0.06 -29.58
C LYS A 50 11.62 0.68 -30.82
N ASN A 51 11.27 0.20 -32.00
CA ASN A 51 11.67 0.81 -33.27
C ASN A 51 11.01 2.18 -33.50
N LEU A 52 9.92 2.47 -32.81
CA LEU A 52 9.26 3.77 -32.80
C LEU A 52 9.66 4.64 -31.61
N GLY A 53 10.36 4.08 -30.62
CA GLY A 53 10.73 4.75 -29.38
C GLY A 53 9.53 5.03 -28.48
N LEU A 54 8.54 4.11 -28.46
CA LEU A 54 7.30 4.27 -27.69
C LEU A 54 7.13 3.17 -26.65
N GLU A 55 6.68 3.53 -25.46
CA GLU A 55 6.20 2.61 -24.44
C GLU A 55 4.86 3.09 -23.87
N PHE A 56 3.85 2.23 -23.93
CA PHE A 56 2.49 2.50 -23.48
C PHE A 56 2.28 1.85 -22.13
N ILE A 57 1.96 2.68 -21.13
CA ILE A 57 1.75 2.24 -19.76
C ILE A 57 0.26 2.26 -19.47
N TYR A 58 -0.29 1.08 -19.20
CA TYR A 58 -1.74 0.91 -19.01
C TYR A 58 -2.13 0.83 -17.53
N THR A 59 -3.30 1.38 -17.21
CA THR A 59 -3.94 1.16 -15.92
C THR A 59 -4.40 -0.30 -15.79
N LYS A 60 -4.81 -0.72 -14.59
CA LYS A 60 -5.40 -2.07 -14.35
C LYS A 60 -6.65 -2.36 -15.18
N TYR A 61 -7.24 -1.36 -15.84
CA TYR A 61 -8.42 -1.48 -16.69
C TYR A 61 -8.10 -1.52 -18.19
N ASN A 62 -6.82 -1.74 -18.56
CA ASN A 62 -6.33 -1.66 -19.93
C ASN A 62 -6.65 -0.31 -20.60
N ARG A 63 -6.56 0.78 -19.83
CA ARG A 63 -6.71 2.16 -20.31
C ARG A 63 -5.36 2.86 -20.30
N LEU A 64 -5.07 3.67 -21.32
CA LEU A 64 -3.79 4.36 -21.41
C LEU A 64 -3.66 5.38 -20.27
N GLY A 65 -2.66 5.18 -19.40
CA GLY A 65 -2.40 6.09 -18.28
C GLY A 65 -1.18 6.97 -18.50
N ALA A 66 -0.16 6.45 -19.18
CA ALA A 66 1.00 7.22 -19.59
C ALA A 66 1.64 6.65 -20.84
N MET A 67 2.46 7.47 -21.48
CA MET A 67 3.34 7.09 -22.57
C MET A 67 4.75 7.58 -22.29
N GLU A 68 5.73 6.71 -22.46
CA GLU A 68 7.13 7.07 -22.46
C GLU A 68 7.66 7.11 -23.89
N LEU A 69 8.35 8.21 -24.22
CA LEU A 69 8.89 8.54 -25.52
C LEU A 69 10.42 8.58 -25.41
N MET A 70 11.08 7.80 -26.25
CA MET A 70 12.53 7.66 -26.36
C MET A 70 12.94 7.82 -27.81
N GLU A 71 14.23 7.89 -28.11
CA GLU A 71 14.69 7.79 -29.50
C GLU A 71 14.19 6.49 -30.14
N PRO A 72 13.74 6.49 -31.42
CA PRO A 72 13.76 7.58 -32.41
C PRO A 72 12.48 8.45 -32.47
N SER A 73 11.65 8.48 -31.42
CA SER A 73 10.48 9.36 -31.36
C SER A 73 10.89 10.84 -31.29
N ILE A 74 10.01 11.73 -31.74
CA ILE A 74 10.21 13.19 -31.72
C ILE A 74 9.06 13.81 -30.90
N PRO A 75 9.17 13.87 -29.56
CA PRO A 75 8.15 14.45 -28.69
C PRO A 75 8.14 15.97 -28.78
N LEU A 76 7.09 16.54 -29.37
CA LEU A 76 6.94 17.98 -29.57
C LEU A 76 6.01 18.58 -28.51
N PHE A 77 6.52 19.49 -27.69
CA PHE A 77 5.70 20.30 -26.79
C PHE A 77 5.86 21.78 -27.12
N LYS A 78 4.74 22.43 -27.48
CA LYS A 78 4.73 23.82 -28.00
C LYS A 78 5.72 24.04 -29.14
N GLY A 79 5.80 23.07 -30.06
CA GLY A 79 6.69 23.09 -31.22
C GLY A 79 8.17 22.80 -30.94
N ARG A 80 8.54 22.47 -29.70
CA ARG A 80 9.91 22.11 -29.32
C ARG A 80 10.07 20.61 -29.15
N ASN A 81 11.08 20.02 -29.78
CA ASN A 81 11.49 18.63 -29.53
C ASN A 81 12.16 18.52 -28.16
N LEU A 82 11.51 17.82 -27.24
CA LEU A 82 11.97 17.69 -25.87
C LEU A 82 13.19 16.77 -25.73
N LEU A 83 13.33 15.73 -26.57
CA LEU A 83 14.51 14.84 -26.52
C LEU A 83 15.77 15.51 -27.10
N GLU A 84 15.61 16.48 -28.01
CA GLU A 84 16.73 17.21 -28.58
C GLU A 84 17.15 18.44 -27.76
N SER A 85 16.36 18.82 -26.76
CA SER A 85 16.66 19.93 -25.87
C SER A 85 17.62 19.48 -24.76
N THR A 86 18.55 20.35 -24.38
CA THR A 86 19.43 20.09 -23.23
C THR A 86 18.67 20.19 -21.91
N TRP A 87 19.19 19.55 -20.87
CA TRP A 87 18.62 19.63 -19.52
C TRP A 87 18.39 21.07 -19.05
N ASN A 88 19.38 21.97 -19.22
CA ASN A 88 19.23 23.38 -18.83
C ASN A 88 18.11 24.11 -19.58
N GLU A 89 17.94 23.84 -20.88
CA GLU A 89 16.87 24.45 -21.66
C GLU A 89 15.50 23.98 -21.20
N LEU A 90 15.38 22.70 -20.85
CA LEU A 90 14.15 22.10 -20.33
C LEU A 90 13.84 22.59 -18.93
N LEU A 91 14.82 22.61 -18.03
CA LEU A 91 14.65 23.13 -16.67
C LEU A 91 14.14 24.58 -16.70
N ASN A 92 14.79 25.45 -17.47
CA ASN A 92 14.37 26.84 -17.62
C ASN A 92 12.97 26.97 -18.22
N LEU A 93 12.66 26.18 -19.26
CA LEU A 93 11.34 26.18 -19.88
C LEU A 93 10.24 25.77 -18.89
N PHE A 94 10.45 24.68 -18.16
CA PHE A 94 9.45 24.14 -17.25
C PHE A 94 9.28 25.00 -16.00
N GLN A 95 10.34 25.59 -15.46
CA GLN A 95 10.23 26.57 -14.35
C GLN A 95 9.40 27.79 -14.73
N GLN A 96 9.46 28.25 -15.99
CA GLN A 96 8.64 29.37 -16.47
C GLN A 96 7.16 29.00 -16.62
N LEU A 97 6.86 27.76 -17.00
CA LEU A 97 5.48 27.28 -17.21
C LEU A 97 4.83 26.79 -15.90
N ASP A 98 5.64 26.24 -15.01
CA ASP A 98 5.27 25.60 -13.77
C ASP A 98 6.35 25.87 -12.70
N PRO A 99 6.18 26.91 -11.87
CA PRO A 99 7.11 27.21 -10.78
C PRO A 99 7.19 26.11 -9.71
N GLU A 100 6.25 25.16 -9.68
CA GLU A 100 6.13 24.10 -8.68
C GLU A 100 6.67 22.74 -9.16
N ILE A 101 7.46 22.73 -10.24
CA ILE A 101 8.11 21.50 -10.69
C ILE A 101 8.92 20.82 -9.58
N GLN A 102 8.88 19.49 -9.57
CA GLN A 102 9.75 18.68 -8.72
C GLN A 102 11.00 18.29 -9.50
N VAL A 103 12.16 18.45 -8.89
CA VAL A 103 13.45 18.09 -9.48
C VAL A 103 14.19 17.17 -8.53
N SER A 104 14.59 15.98 -9.01
CA SER A 104 15.40 15.03 -8.25
C SER A 104 16.84 14.98 -8.74
N ASP A 105 17.60 13.95 -8.35
CA ASP A 105 18.93 13.67 -8.86
C ASP A 105 18.93 13.24 -10.33
N LYS A 106 17.82 12.67 -10.85
CA LYS A 106 17.76 12.10 -12.21
C LYS A 106 16.61 12.60 -13.09
N ASP A 107 15.62 13.24 -12.49
CA ASP A 107 14.41 13.65 -13.21
C ASP A 107 13.92 15.06 -12.84
N LEU A 108 13.02 15.55 -13.69
CA LEU A 108 12.14 16.68 -13.43
C LEU A 108 10.72 16.26 -13.77
N ILE A 109 9.77 16.63 -12.92
CA ILE A 109 8.35 16.32 -13.08
C ILE A 109 7.53 17.60 -12.94
N SER A 110 6.66 17.87 -13.92
CA SER A 110 5.61 18.87 -13.84
C SER A 110 4.25 18.20 -13.72
N TYR A 111 3.68 18.22 -12.51
CA TYR A 111 2.30 17.79 -12.24
C TYR A 111 1.26 18.80 -12.70
N LYS A 112 1.67 19.97 -13.18
CA LYS A 112 0.75 20.90 -13.85
C LYS A 112 0.57 20.55 -15.32
N LEU A 113 1.58 19.97 -15.95
CA LEU A 113 1.63 19.71 -17.39
C LEU A 113 1.51 18.23 -17.76
N GLY A 114 1.62 17.32 -16.80
CA GLY A 114 1.56 15.89 -17.07
C GLY A 114 2.80 15.38 -17.78
N ILE A 115 3.97 15.95 -17.49
CA ILE A 115 5.24 15.64 -18.19
C ILE A 115 6.35 15.39 -17.17
N ALA A 116 7.07 14.29 -17.36
CA ALA A 116 8.30 13.95 -16.64
C ALA A 116 9.44 13.78 -17.63
N ILE A 117 10.63 14.23 -17.24
CA ILE A 117 11.84 14.25 -18.06
C ILE A 117 12.90 13.48 -17.31
N PHE A 118 13.40 12.41 -17.91
CA PHE A 118 14.43 11.57 -17.33
C PHE A 118 15.79 11.84 -17.99
N ALA A 119 16.75 12.30 -17.19
CA ALA A 119 18.10 12.65 -17.62
C ALA A 119 19.10 12.22 -16.54
N PRO A 120 19.48 10.93 -16.48
CA PRO A 120 20.24 10.37 -15.36
C PRO A 120 21.64 10.98 -15.20
N GLU A 121 22.22 11.50 -16.27
CA GLU A 121 23.58 12.08 -16.31
C GLU A 121 23.59 13.61 -16.08
N LYS A 122 22.44 14.22 -15.76
CA LYS A 122 22.32 15.69 -15.68
C LYS A 122 23.23 16.37 -14.66
N ASN A 123 23.57 15.66 -13.57
CA ASN A 123 24.44 16.21 -12.51
C ASN A 123 25.91 16.25 -12.95
N GLU A 124 26.27 15.40 -13.92
CA GLU A 124 27.61 15.34 -14.51
C GLU A 124 27.73 16.30 -15.69
N ASN A 125 26.66 16.42 -16.48
CA ASN A 125 26.62 17.29 -17.65
C ASN A 125 25.26 17.99 -17.80
N PRO A 126 25.16 19.31 -17.54
CA PRO A 126 23.91 20.05 -17.66
C PRO A 126 23.47 20.31 -19.12
N PHE A 127 24.31 19.96 -20.09
CA PHE A 127 24.00 19.98 -21.52
C PHE A 127 23.57 18.61 -22.04
N VAL A 128 23.46 17.60 -21.18
CA VAL A 128 22.95 16.29 -21.58
C VAL A 128 21.51 16.41 -22.05
N LYS A 129 21.17 15.63 -23.06
CA LYS A 129 19.80 15.45 -23.52
C LYS A 129 19.09 14.41 -22.66
N PRO A 130 17.77 14.51 -22.46
CA PRO A 130 17.01 13.48 -21.78
C PRO A 130 17.11 12.14 -22.50
N THR A 131 17.09 11.06 -21.73
CA THR A 131 16.99 9.69 -22.28
C THR A 131 15.54 9.37 -22.65
N SER A 132 14.58 9.91 -21.90
CA SER A 132 13.16 9.71 -22.16
C SER A 132 12.30 10.86 -21.66
N ILE A 133 11.12 10.98 -22.26
CA ILE A 133 10.04 11.88 -21.88
C ILE A 133 8.81 11.03 -21.55
N THR A 134 8.31 11.11 -20.33
CA THR A 134 7.04 10.48 -19.96
C THR A 134 5.93 11.52 -19.95
N VAL A 135 4.86 11.27 -20.68
CA VAL A 135 3.63 12.08 -20.64
C VAL A 135 2.52 11.24 -20.03
N PHE A 136 1.71 11.83 -19.17
CA PHE A 136 0.77 11.08 -18.35
C PHE A 136 -0.55 11.79 -18.12
N ASP A 137 -1.59 10.98 -17.91
CA ASP A 137 -2.90 11.43 -17.44
C ASP A 137 -2.79 12.04 -16.04
N GLU A 138 -3.67 12.98 -15.70
CA GLU A 138 -3.77 13.62 -14.39
C GLU A 138 -3.92 12.55 -13.29
N LYS A 139 -4.60 11.45 -13.62
CA LYS A 139 -4.82 10.34 -12.68
C LYS A 139 -3.66 9.35 -12.63
N PHE A 140 -2.64 9.47 -13.47
CA PHE A 140 -1.57 8.48 -13.54
C PHE A 140 -0.74 8.40 -12.24
N PHE A 141 -0.35 9.55 -11.71
CA PHE A 141 0.37 9.63 -10.43
C PHE A 141 -0.56 9.58 -9.22
N THR A 142 -1.86 9.89 -9.37
CA THR A 142 -2.82 9.60 -8.30
C THR A 142 -3.00 8.10 -8.05
N HIS A 143 -2.52 7.26 -8.97
CA HIS A 143 -2.41 5.81 -8.74
C HIS A 143 -1.01 5.37 -8.26
N LYS A 144 0.00 6.27 -8.19
CA LYS A 144 1.39 5.93 -7.84
C LYS A 144 2.01 6.70 -6.67
N VAL A 145 1.59 7.93 -6.35
CA VAL A 145 2.10 8.70 -5.20
C VAL A 145 1.01 9.61 -4.63
N GLY A 146 0.57 9.32 -3.40
CA GLY A 146 0.02 10.29 -2.45
C GLY A 146 -1.33 10.96 -2.72
N VAL A 147 -1.90 10.91 -3.92
CA VAL A 147 -3.28 11.35 -4.16
C VAL A 147 -4.20 10.14 -4.10
N ALA A 148 -5.33 10.26 -3.41
CA ALA A 148 -6.29 9.18 -3.29
C ALA A 148 -6.70 8.66 -4.68
N ASN A 149 -6.53 7.37 -4.93
CA ASN A 149 -7.22 6.70 -6.04
C ASN A 149 -8.72 7.04 -5.92
N PRO A 150 -9.39 7.60 -6.96
CA PRO A 150 -10.81 7.92 -6.93
C PRO A 150 -11.72 6.74 -6.53
N GLU A 151 -11.29 5.51 -6.80
CA GLU A 151 -11.98 4.27 -6.40
C GLU A 151 -11.76 3.87 -4.94
N HIS A 152 -10.83 4.53 -4.27
CA HIS A 152 -10.52 4.42 -2.85
C HIS A 152 -10.79 5.73 -2.11
N LEU A 153 -11.44 6.71 -2.75
CA LEU A 153 -12.08 7.80 -2.04
C LEU A 153 -13.10 7.20 -1.08
N ASN A 154 -13.15 7.74 0.13
CA ASN A 154 -13.78 7.14 1.28
C ASN A 154 -13.12 5.83 1.71
N SER A 155 -11.80 5.83 1.85
CA SER A 155 -11.08 4.75 2.54
C SER A 155 -10.44 5.27 3.82
N PHE A 156 -10.58 4.48 4.88
CA PHE A 156 -9.95 4.71 6.16
C PHE A 156 -9.42 3.37 6.63
N HIS A 157 -8.11 3.29 6.90
CA HIS A 157 -7.50 2.08 7.42
C HIS A 157 -6.48 2.41 8.51
N ILE A 158 -6.35 1.52 9.49
CA ILE A 158 -5.32 1.65 10.52
C ILE A 158 -4.39 0.45 10.43
N HIS A 159 -3.13 0.72 10.11
CA HIS A 159 -2.07 -0.27 10.14
C HIS A 159 -1.20 -0.08 11.38
N VAL A 160 -1.18 -1.09 12.24
CA VAL A 160 -0.40 -1.11 13.47
C VAL A 160 0.46 -2.36 13.45
N PRO A 161 1.79 -2.25 13.27
CA PRO A 161 2.67 -3.42 13.38
C PRO A 161 2.52 -4.08 14.74
N TYR A 162 2.84 -5.38 14.82
CA TYR A 162 2.79 -6.08 16.09
C TYR A 162 3.97 -5.65 16.94
N VAL A 163 3.71 -4.75 17.87
CA VAL A 163 4.71 -4.31 18.84
C VAL A 163 4.93 -5.44 19.85
N GLY A 164 6.05 -6.14 19.73
CA GLY A 164 6.44 -7.15 20.71
C GLY A 164 6.70 -6.48 22.06
N ILE A 165 5.89 -6.81 23.08
CA ILE A 165 6.10 -6.29 24.43
C ILE A 165 7.38 -6.94 24.98
N SER A 166 8.43 -6.14 25.19
CA SER A 166 9.70 -6.64 25.70
C SER A 166 9.68 -6.72 27.22
N LYS A 167 9.57 -7.94 27.76
CA LYS A 167 9.84 -8.35 29.15
C LYS A 167 9.02 -7.65 30.27
N GLU A 168 9.03 -8.29 31.43
CA GLU A 168 8.35 -7.91 32.67
C GLU A 168 8.86 -6.57 33.24
N ILE A 169 8.49 -5.46 32.61
CA ILE A 169 8.77 -4.12 33.12
C ILE A 169 7.50 -3.63 33.84
N THR A 170 7.67 -3.23 35.10
CA THR A 170 6.62 -2.57 35.87
C THR A 170 6.65 -1.10 35.52
N TYR A 171 5.58 -0.60 34.90
CA TYR A 171 5.41 0.82 34.62
C TYR A 171 4.55 1.47 35.69
N ASN A 172 4.98 2.62 36.18
CA ASN A 172 4.16 3.46 37.05
C ASN A 172 3.38 4.46 36.19
N GLY A 173 2.11 4.64 36.47
CA GLY A 173 1.24 5.59 35.79
C GLY A 173 -0.11 5.72 36.48
N THR A 174 -0.74 6.87 36.34
CA THR A 174 -2.03 7.20 36.95
C THR A 174 -3.21 6.99 36.00
N THR A 175 -2.95 7.04 34.69
CA THR A 175 -3.92 6.85 33.61
C THR A 175 -3.49 5.77 32.62
N ALA A 176 -4.39 5.33 31.73
CA ALA A 176 -4.05 4.32 30.72
C ALA A 176 -3.07 4.87 29.68
N GLU A 177 -3.18 6.16 29.38
CA GLU A 177 -2.37 6.93 28.45
C GLU A 177 -0.91 6.98 28.92
N GLU A 178 -0.67 7.31 30.20
CA GLU A 178 0.67 7.30 30.80
C GLU A 178 1.28 5.90 30.79
N LEU A 179 0.47 4.89 31.13
CA LEU A 179 0.92 3.49 31.13
C LEU A 179 1.30 3.02 29.73
N LEU A 180 0.54 3.40 28.70
CA LEU A 180 0.85 3.08 27.30
C LEU A 180 2.07 3.84 26.79
N LYS A 181 2.20 5.14 27.13
CA LYS A 181 3.40 5.93 26.82
C LYS A 181 4.66 5.21 27.30
N ASN A 182 4.64 4.78 28.56
CA ASN A 182 5.75 4.08 29.17
C ASN A 182 5.96 2.67 28.58
N ALA A 183 4.88 1.94 28.32
CA ALA A 183 4.95 0.60 27.73
C ALA A 183 5.48 0.60 26.29
N PHE A 184 5.36 1.71 25.57
CA PHE A 184 5.82 1.86 24.20
C PHE A 184 7.06 2.76 24.07
N SER A 185 7.74 3.11 25.16
CA SER A 185 8.89 4.05 25.13
C SER A 185 10.02 3.60 24.22
N ASP A 186 10.22 2.28 24.10
CA ASP A 186 11.35 1.69 23.36
C ASP A 186 10.94 1.21 21.95
N VAL A 187 9.75 1.59 21.51
CA VAL A 187 9.16 1.14 20.25
C VAL A 187 9.45 2.16 19.17
N SER A 188 10.35 1.82 18.26
CA SER A 188 10.69 2.65 17.10
C SER A 188 9.73 2.45 15.92
N GLU A 189 8.89 1.41 15.97
CA GLU A 189 7.86 1.17 14.96
C GLU A 189 6.78 2.25 15.02
N LYS A 190 6.19 2.59 13.87
CA LYS A 190 5.12 3.59 13.78
C LYS A 190 3.80 2.92 13.42
N GLY A 191 2.72 3.43 13.97
CA GLY A 191 1.38 3.21 13.45
C GLY A 191 1.15 4.08 12.21
N ILE A 192 0.28 3.64 11.31
CA ILE A 192 -0.10 4.38 10.11
C ILE A 192 -1.62 4.41 10.01
N ILE A 193 -2.17 5.61 9.88
CA ILE A 193 -3.54 5.85 9.43
C ILE A 193 -3.48 6.10 7.93
N LEU A 194 -4.22 5.34 7.13
CA LEU A 194 -4.41 5.62 5.71
C LEU A 194 -5.74 6.36 5.55
N TRP A 195 -5.66 7.67 5.31
CA TRP A 195 -6.81 8.54 5.10
C TRP A 195 -6.97 8.83 3.62
N ASN A 196 -7.96 8.22 2.95
CA ASN A 196 -8.08 8.28 1.50
C ASN A 196 -6.73 7.92 0.82
N GLN A 197 -6.05 6.88 1.30
CA GLN A 197 -4.71 6.47 0.85
C GLN A 197 -3.56 7.42 1.19
N VAL A 198 -3.81 8.57 1.81
CA VAL A 198 -2.74 9.43 2.36
C VAL A 198 -2.23 8.82 3.66
N PRO A 199 -0.94 8.45 3.75
CA PRO A 199 -0.39 7.87 4.96
C PRO A 199 -0.08 8.94 6.00
N ILE A 200 -0.70 8.82 7.17
CA ILE A 200 -0.42 9.63 8.36
C ILE A 200 0.24 8.70 9.38
N ALA A 201 1.55 8.88 9.56
CA ALA A 201 2.29 8.12 10.55
C ALA A 201 2.11 8.70 11.96
N PHE A 202 2.05 7.83 12.96
CA PHE A 202 2.00 8.21 14.37
C PHE A 202 2.90 7.30 15.21
N GLU A 203 3.48 7.86 16.26
CA GLU A 203 4.40 7.22 17.18
C GLU A 203 3.64 6.69 18.40
N TYR A 204 3.93 5.46 18.83
CA TYR A 204 3.22 4.81 19.92
C TYR A 204 3.49 5.44 21.29
N SER A 205 4.70 5.94 21.54
CA SER A 205 5.07 6.56 22.82
C SER A 205 4.54 7.99 22.96
N GLU A 206 4.46 8.73 21.86
CA GLU A 206 4.18 10.17 21.89
C GLU A 206 2.77 10.51 21.40
N ASP A 207 2.32 9.93 20.29
CA ASP A 207 1.03 10.29 19.68
C ASP A 207 -0.11 9.44 20.24
N LEU A 208 0.05 8.12 20.35
CA LEU A 208 -1.03 7.21 20.79
C LEU A 208 -1.66 7.59 22.15
N PRO A 209 -0.93 8.00 23.20
CA PRO A 209 -1.52 8.46 24.45
C PRO A 209 -2.47 9.64 24.25
N LEU A 210 -2.17 10.54 23.30
CA LEU A 210 -2.99 11.71 22.98
C LEU A 210 -4.19 11.35 22.10
N LEU A 211 -4.07 10.30 21.29
CA LEU A 211 -5.15 9.79 20.44
C LEU A 211 -6.21 9.03 21.23
N LEU A 212 -5.80 8.28 22.25
CA LEU A 212 -6.63 7.23 22.84
C LEU A 212 -7.93 7.74 23.45
N ASN A 213 -7.88 8.73 24.35
CA ASN A 213 -9.08 9.20 25.03
C ASN A 213 -10.10 9.82 24.06
N PRO A 214 -9.72 10.75 23.14
CA PRO A 214 -10.67 11.27 22.16
C PRO A 214 -11.30 10.19 21.27
N ILE A 215 -10.55 9.15 20.88
CA ILE A 215 -11.10 8.02 20.12
C ILE A 215 -12.09 7.23 20.96
N VAL A 216 -11.75 6.90 22.21
CA VAL A 216 -12.63 6.14 23.10
C VAL A 216 -13.94 6.91 23.36
N GLU A 217 -13.88 8.22 23.58
CA GLU A 217 -15.05 9.08 23.76
C GLU A 217 -15.94 9.13 22.50
N LEU A 218 -15.33 9.23 21.32
CA LEU A 218 -16.06 9.15 20.05
C LEU A 218 -16.76 7.79 19.90
N LEU A 219 -16.06 6.69 20.18
CA LEU A 219 -16.61 5.34 20.04
C LEU A 219 -17.70 5.06 21.08
N GLU A 220 -17.57 5.56 22.31
CA GLU A 220 -18.62 5.52 23.34
C GLU A 220 -19.87 6.28 22.88
N SER A 221 -19.70 7.45 22.25
CA SER A 221 -20.80 8.24 21.70
C SER A 221 -21.53 7.50 20.58
N ILE A 222 -20.79 6.89 19.66
CA ILE A 222 -21.36 6.07 18.56
C ILE A 222 -22.04 4.81 19.10
N LYS A 223 -21.51 4.22 20.19
CA LYS A 223 -22.13 3.06 20.86
C LYS A 223 -23.45 3.42 21.54
N ALA A 224 -23.52 4.61 22.14
CA ALA A 224 -24.69 5.06 22.90
C ALA A 224 -25.86 5.48 22.01
N GLN A 225 -25.60 5.93 20.78
CA GLN A 225 -26.61 6.53 19.91
C GLN A 225 -26.52 5.99 18.49
N THR A 226 -27.67 5.62 17.90
CA THR A 226 -27.73 5.14 16.51
C THR A 226 -27.35 6.22 15.51
N GLU A 227 -27.63 7.49 15.83
CA GLU A 227 -27.29 8.68 15.05
C GLU A 227 -26.78 9.79 15.98
N GLY A 228 -25.94 10.68 15.47
CA GLY A 228 -25.38 11.75 16.27
C GLY A 228 -24.33 12.56 15.55
N LYS A 229 -23.73 13.48 16.32
CA LYS A 229 -22.61 14.31 15.89
C LYS A 229 -21.60 14.44 17.02
N SER A 230 -20.33 14.55 16.66
CA SER A 230 -19.23 14.81 17.59
C SER A 230 -18.15 15.61 16.90
N GLU A 231 -17.22 16.15 17.68
CA GLU A 231 -16.02 16.78 17.20
C GLU A 231 -14.82 16.01 17.76
N LEU A 232 -13.81 15.84 16.91
CA LEU A 232 -12.58 15.14 17.25
C LEU A 232 -11.43 16.11 17.05
N ASN A 233 -10.61 16.27 18.08
CA ASN A 233 -9.42 17.09 18.01
C ASN A 233 -8.20 16.25 18.35
N PHE A 234 -7.25 16.18 17.43
CA PHE A 234 -5.97 15.53 17.61
C PHE A 234 -4.88 16.61 17.56
N GLU A 235 -4.17 16.77 18.66
CA GLU A 235 -3.00 17.65 18.76
C GLU A 235 -1.79 16.80 19.13
N CYS A 236 -1.32 16.02 18.17
CA CYS A 236 -0.20 15.10 18.34
C CYS A 236 1.12 15.74 17.86
N PRO A 237 2.27 15.36 18.42
CA PRO A 237 3.57 15.75 17.86
C PRO A 237 3.68 15.48 16.36
N SER A 238 3.28 14.29 15.89
CA SER A 238 3.42 13.93 14.48
C SER A 238 2.38 14.54 13.55
N PHE A 239 1.21 14.93 14.06
CA PHE A 239 0.17 15.55 13.26
C PHE A 239 -0.87 16.29 14.10
N SER A 240 -1.57 17.25 13.50
CA SER A 240 -2.71 17.95 14.09
C SER A 240 -3.90 17.96 13.13
N MET A 241 -5.09 17.64 13.67
CA MET A 241 -6.33 17.51 12.92
C MET A 241 -7.52 17.85 13.79
N GLN A 242 -8.43 18.67 13.25
CA GLN A 242 -9.79 18.82 13.77
C GLN A 242 -10.76 18.15 12.81
N ALA A 243 -11.74 17.41 13.32
CA ALA A 243 -12.75 16.78 12.49
C ALA A 243 -14.14 16.92 13.06
N LYS A 244 -15.10 17.25 12.20
CA LYS A 244 -16.53 17.20 12.48
C LYS A 244 -17.08 15.87 12.00
N ILE A 245 -17.67 15.12 12.92
CA ILE A 245 -18.13 13.77 12.68
C ILE A 245 -19.64 13.74 12.83
N LYS A 246 -20.33 13.16 11.84
CA LYS A 246 -21.76 12.87 11.89
C LYS A 246 -21.98 11.40 11.56
N TRP A 247 -22.89 10.74 12.25
CA TRP A 247 -23.23 9.35 11.93
C TRP A 247 -24.72 9.11 11.98
N ASN A 248 -25.16 8.07 11.28
CA ASN A 248 -26.47 7.48 11.42
C ASN A 248 -26.34 5.96 11.61
N ASP A 249 -27.42 5.22 11.42
CA ASP A 249 -27.47 3.78 11.57
C ASP A 249 -26.47 3.05 10.66
N LYS A 250 -26.22 3.57 9.46
CA LYS A 250 -25.44 2.92 8.40
C LYS A 250 -24.10 3.55 8.10
N PHE A 251 -24.01 4.88 8.13
CA PHE A 251 -22.86 5.64 7.63
C PHE A 251 -22.27 6.56 8.69
N ILE A 252 -21.00 6.89 8.50
CA ILE A 252 -20.29 7.95 9.19
C ILE A 252 -19.71 8.92 8.15
N LEU A 253 -19.92 10.20 8.40
CA LEU A 253 -19.42 11.32 7.62
C LEU A 253 -18.39 12.04 8.48
N ILE A 254 -17.21 12.27 7.92
CA ILE A 254 -16.11 12.95 8.60
C ILE A 254 -15.63 14.06 7.69
N ASP A 255 -15.63 15.27 8.22
CA ASP A 255 -15.10 16.47 7.58
C ASP A 255 -13.90 16.93 8.41
N SER A 256 -12.68 16.77 7.87
CA SER A 256 -11.44 17.00 8.60
C SER A 256 -10.63 18.17 8.05
N ASP A 257 -10.04 18.94 8.97
CA ASP A 257 -9.08 20.00 8.71
C ASP A 257 -7.73 19.61 9.30
N TRP A 258 -6.78 19.31 8.42
CA TRP A 258 -5.42 18.88 8.76
C TRP A 258 -4.48 20.08 8.77
N THR A 259 -3.87 20.39 9.91
CA THR A 259 -3.04 21.61 10.03
C THR A 259 -1.55 21.32 10.02
N ARG A 260 -1.13 20.14 10.51
CA ARG A 260 0.26 19.69 10.56
C ARG A 260 0.33 18.19 10.33
N ILE A 261 1.23 17.72 9.48
CA ILE A 261 1.50 16.30 9.24
C ILE A 261 2.98 16.10 8.95
N ASN A 262 3.64 15.26 9.74
CA ASN A 262 4.99 14.81 9.44
C ASN A 262 5.01 14.12 8.07
N GLY A 263 5.77 14.68 7.13
CA GLY A 263 5.84 14.23 5.73
C GLY A 263 5.26 15.22 4.72
N GLY A 264 4.60 16.29 5.15
CA GLY A 264 4.18 17.38 4.26
C GLY A 264 2.93 17.09 3.42
N TYR A 265 2.03 16.24 3.91
CA TYR A 265 0.83 15.81 3.16
C TYR A 265 -0.39 16.74 3.31
N GLU A 266 -0.25 17.90 3.97
CA GLU A 266 -1.35 18.81 4.26
C GLU A 266 -2.03 19.32 2.98
N SER A 267 -1.26 19.62 1.94
CA SER A 267 -1.79 20.09 0.65
C SER A 267 -2.67 19.02 -0.02
N ALA A 268 -2.28 17.75 0.07
CA ALA A 268 -3.06 16.64 -0.47
C ALA A 268 -4.37 16.45 0.28
N LEU A 269 -4.35 16.55 1.62
CA LEU A 269 -5.56 16.41 2.46
C LEU A 269 -6.50 17.62 2.39
N LYS A 270 -5.98 18.80 2.07
CA LYS A 270 -6.75 20.03 1.83
C LYS A 270 -7.25 20.19 0.39
N ALA A 271 -6.98 19.23 -0.49
CA ALA A 271 -7.49 19.29 -1.84
C ALA A 271 -9.03 19.23 -1.82
N ASP A 272 -9.69 20.20 -2.46
CA ASP A 272 -11.15 20.28 -2.56
C ASP A 272 -11.71 19.41 -3.70
N ASN A 273 -10.85 19.00 -4.65
CA ASN A 273 -11.25 18.21 -5.81
C ASN A 273 -10.19 17.14 -6.17
N PRO A 274 -10.42 15.85 -5.81
CA PRO A 274 -11.50 15.37 -4.95
C PRO A 274 -11.31 15.81 -3.48
N PRO A 275 -12.38 15.90 -2.67
CA PRO A 275 -12.30 16.37 -1.28
C PRO A 275 -11.63 15.32 -0.36
N ILE A 276 -10.29 15.27 -0.36
CA ILE A 276 -9.50 14.23 0.32
C ILE A 276 -9.67 14.29 1.85
N GLY A 277 -9.85 15.47 2.41
CA GLY A 277 -10.13 15.67 3.84
C GLY A 277 -11.51 15.13 4.28
N GLN A 278 -12.36 14.72 3.35
CA GLN A 278 -13.71 14.23 3.66
C GLN A 278 -13.80 12.71 3.49
N LEU A 279 -14.53 12.06 4.40
CA LEU A 279 -14.82 10.63 4.37
C LEU A 279 -16.31 10.36 4.53
N THR A 280 -16.83 9.45 3.72
CA THR A 280 -18.17 8.85 3.84
C THR A 280 -18.04 7.33 3.89
N LEU A 281 -18.07 6.75 5.09
CA LEU A 281 -17.79 5.33 5.30
C LEU A 281 -19.02 4.60 5.81
N MET A 282 -19.08 3.28 5.57
CA MET A 282 -19.97 2.42 6.34
C MET A 282 -19.54 2.47 7.81
N LYS A 283 -20.48 2.73 8.72
CA LYS A 283 -20.20 2.87 10.16
C LYS A 283 -19.45 1.66 10.72
N ASN A 284 -19.87 0.46 10.34
CA ASN A 284 -19.21 -0.77 10.79
C ASN A 284 -17.78 -0.92 10.28
N GLU A 285 -17.47 -0.41 9.09
CA GLU A 285 -16.10 -0.45 8.55
C GLU A 285 -15.21 0.50 9.34
N PHE A 286 -15.66 1.75 9.55
CA PHE A 286 -14.95 2.72 10.39
C PHE A 286 -14.67 2.17 11.79
N LEU A 287 -15.68 1.60 12.47
CA LEU A 287 -15.52 1.00 13.80
C LEU A 287 -14.49 -0.14 13.80
N SER A 288 -14.52 -0.99 12.78
CA SER A 288 -13.67 -2.19 12.71
C SER A 288 -12.18 -1.85 12.62
N GLU A 289 -11.81 -0.75 11.96
CA GLU A 289 -10.40 -0.33 11.82
C GLU A 289 -9.72 -0.05 13.17
N TRP A 290 -10.48 0.41 14.17
CA TRP A 290 -9.94 0.67 15.52
C TRP A 290 -9.66 -0.59 16.33
N LYS A 291 -10.29 -1.72 15.99
CA LYS A 291 -10.28 -2.96 16.80
C LYS A 291 -8.87 -3.41 17.18
N ILE A 292 -7.97 -3.49 16.20
CA ILE A 292 -6.62 -4.01 16.42
C ILE A 292 -5.79 -3.10 17.33
N LEU A 293 -5.92 -1.77 17.17
CA LEU A 293 -5.18 -0.80 17.97
C LEU A 293 -5.65 -0.87 19.43
N LEU A 294 -6.97 -0.87 19.65
CA LEU A 294 -7.54 -0.98 20.99
C LEU A 294 -7.18 -2.32 21.66
N GLU A 295 -7.20 -3.42 20.90
CA GLU A 295 -6.78 -4.72 21.42
C GLU A 295 -5.30 -4.72 21.80
N GLN A 296 -4.42 -4.14 20.98
CA GLN A 296 -3.01 -3.99 21.32
C GLN A 296 -2.83 -3.19 22.60
N CYS A 297 -3.50 -2.04 22.75
CA CYS A 297 -3.48 -1.27 23.99
C CYS A 297 -3.94 -2.11 25.20
N VAL A 298 -5.05 -2.83 25.08
CA VAL A 298 -5.57 -3.69 26.15
C VAL A 298 -4.59 -4.82 26.50
N ASN A 299 -3.97 -5.45 25.51
CA ASN A 299 -3.06 -6.56 25.71
C ASN A 299 -1.72 -6.08 26.28
N THR A 300 -1.21 -4.93 25.86
CA THR A 300 -0.04 -4.27 26.46
C THR A 300 -0.27 -3.99 27.93
N LEU A 301 -1.44 -3.45 28.30
CA LEU A 301 -1.78 -3.17 29.69
C LEU A 301 -2.09 -4.42 30.54
N LYS A 302 -2.39 -5.56 29.91
CA LYS A 302 -2.58 -6.85 30.61
C LYS A 302 -1.27 -7.63 30.79
N GLY A 303 -0.41 -7.61 29.78
CA GLY A 303 0.81 -8.42 29.70
C GLY A 303 1.99 -7.81 30.44
N SER A 304 1.96 -6.49 30.64
CA SER A 304 2.84 -5.84 31.60
C SER A 304 2.38 -6.17 33.02
N ASN A 305 3.30 -6.36 33.97
CA ASN A 305 3.00 -6.39 35.40
C ASN A 305 2.62 -4.97 35.90
N VAL A 306 1.80 -4.27 35.12
CA VAL A 306 1.25 -2.96 35.45
C VAL A 306 0.36 -3.16 36.66
N VAL A 307 0.90 -2.76 37.81
CA VAL A 307 0.11 -2.53 39.00
C VAL A 307 -0.79 -1.36 38.63
N VAL A 308 -2.07 -1.62 38.35
CA VAL A 308 -3.07 -0.56 38.21
C VAL A 308 -3.17 0.12 39.57
N VAL A 309 -2.43 1.22 39.74
CA VAL A 309 -2.15 1.82 41.06
C VAL A 309 -3.37 2.59 41.58
N THR A 310 -4.22 3.10 40.69
CA THR A 310 -5.29 4.05 41.02
C THR A 310 -6.68 3.55 40.61
N SER A 311 -7.73 4.10 41.21
CA SER A 311 -9.11 3.90 40.78
C SER A 311 -9.34 4.43 39.36
N GLU A 312 -8.68 5.54 39.01
CA GLU A 312 -8.78 6.20 37.70
C GLU A 312 -8.22 5.35 36.55
N SER A 313 -6.99 4.84 36.68
CA SER A 313 -6.42 3.91 35.70
C SER A 313 -7.30 2.67 35.48
N ARG A 314 -7.97 2.19 36.54
CA ARG A 314 -8.93 1.08 36.44
C ARG A 314 -10.17 1.47 35.64
N VAL A 315 -10.70 2.68 35.81
CA VAL A 315 -11.83 3.20 35.04
C VAL A 315 -11.44 3.32 33.57
N SER A 316 -10.32 3.97 33.23
CA SER A 316 -9.87 4.13 31.84
C SER A 316 -9.62 2.78 31.16
N LEU A 317 -8.97 1.84 31.86
CA LEU A 317 -8.76 0.48 31.33
C LEU A 317 -10.09 -0.27 31.10
N ASN A 318 -11.08 -0.09 31.98
CA ASN A 318 -12.39 -0.70 31.82
C ASN A 318 -13.18 -0.09 30.65
N ARG A 319 -13.10 1.23 30.45
CA ARG A 319 -13.66 1.92 29.27
C ARG A 319 -13.06 1.35 27.99
N LEU A 320 -11.72 1.29 27.92
CA LEU A 320 -10.99 0.74 26.78
C LEU A 320 -11.40 -0.71 26.48
N LYS A 321 -11.43 -1.59 27.48
CA LYS A 321 -11.88 -2.99 27.35
C LYS A 321 -13.33 -3.09 26.90
N SER A 322 -14.20 -2.19 27.38
CA SER A 322 -15.63 -2.17 27.02
C SER A 322 -15.85 -1.81 25.56
N ILE A 323 -15.10 -0.86 25.03
CA ILE A 323 -15.15 -0.48 23.61
C ILE A 323 -14.49 -1.53 22.73
N GLU A 324 -13.30 -2.01 23.08
CA GLU A 324 -12.60 -3.06 22.35
C GLU A 324 -13.51 -4.28 22.13
N ARG A 325 -14.14 -4.80 23.20
CA ARG A 325 -15.05 -5.95 23.12
C ARG A 325 -16.33 -5.69 22.34
N TRP A 326 -16.80 -4.45 22.31
CA TRP A 326 -18.02 -4.08 21.60
C TRP A 326 -17.84 -4.09 20.08
N ILE A 327 -16.64 -3.79 19.59
CA ILE A 327 -16.33 -3.82 18.16
C ILE A 327 -16.17 -5.30 17.72
N PRO A 328 -17.07 -5.82 16.86
CA PRO A 328 -17.19 -7.27 16.64
C PRO A 328 -16.13 -7.82 15.67
N HIS A 329 -15.57 -6.98 14.83
CA HIS A 329 -14.71 -7.39 13.72
C HIS A 329 -13.48 -6.50 13.63
N TYR A 330 -12.42 -7.06 13.05
CA TYR A 330 -11.22 -6.31 12.74
C TYR A 330 -11.38 -5.51 11.44
N GLY A 331 -10.51 -4.52 11.27
CA GLY A 331 -10.38 -3.75 10.03
C GLY A 331 -10.16 -4.66 8.82
N LYS A 332 -10.43 -4.12 7.62
CA LYS A 332 -10.36 -4.89 6.36
C LYS A 332 -9.02 -5.61 6.20
N PHE A 333 -7.92 -4.91 6.51
CA PHE A 333 -6.56 -5.44 6.40
C PHE A 333 -6.29 -6.68 7.26
N TYR A 334 -6.96 -6.81 8.41
CA TYR A 334 -6.72 -7.91 9.34
C TYR A 334 -7.73 -9.04 9.17
N ARG A 335 -8.96 -8.77 8.67
CA ARG A 335 -9.96 -9.81 8.41
C ARG A 335 -9.51 -10.81 7.36
N GLU A 336 -8.96 -10.32 6.25
CA GLU A 336 -8.50 -11.18 5.15
C GLU A 336 -7.40 -12.14 5.63
N ASN A 337 -6.55 -11.69 6.56
CA ASN A 337 -5.46 -12.47 7.13
C ASN A 337 -5.88 -13.43 8.27
N GLN A 338 -6.99 -13.16 8.96
CA GLN A 338 -7.54 -14.04 10.00
C GLN A 338 -8.13 -15.34 9.48
N SER A 339 -8.52 -15.38 8.21
CA SER A 339 -8.94 -16.64 7.58
C SER A 339 -7.81 -17.68 7.60
N ILE A 340 -6.54 -17.28 7.75
CA ILE A 340 -5.37 -18.15 7.65
C ILE A 340 -4.63 -18.31 8.98
N LEU A 341 -4.75 -17.34 9.90
CA LEU A 341 -4.00 -17.30 11.14
C LEU A 341 -4.89 -17.55 12.36
N THR A 342 -4.53 -18.53 13.18
CA THR A 342 -5.11 -18.82 14.49
C THR A 342 -4.14 -18.37 15.56
N VAL A 343 -4.52 -17.39 16.38
CA VAL A 343 -3.73 -16.94 17.52
C VAL A 343 -3.99 -17.88 18.69
N GLN A 344 -2.95 -18.54 19.20
CA GLN A 344 -3.05 -19.35 20.40
C GLN A 344 -3.12 -18.46 21.65
N THR A 345 -3.62 -19.01 22.76
CA THR A 345 -3.82 -18.28 24.02
C THR A 345 -2.53 -17.72 24.63
N ASP A 346 -1.36 -18.19 24.18
CA ASP A 346 -0.04 -17.73 24.60
C ASP A 346 0.54 -16.63 23.67
N GLY A 347 -0.26 -16.13 22.72
CA GLY A 347 0.15 -15.10 21.76
C GLY A 347 0.88 -15.62 20.53
N ARG A 348 1.16 -16.94 20.43
CA ARG A 348 1.79 -17.50 19.22
C ARG A 348 0.78 -17.59 18.09
N LYS A 349 1.17 -17.12 16.90
CA LYS A 349 0.37 -17.28 15.68
C LYS A 349 0.65 -18.66 15.08
N SER A 350 -0.40 -19.43 14.85
CA SER A 350 -0.35 -20.69 14.10
C SER A 350 -1.09 -20.51 12.77
N VAL A 351 -0.48 -20.96 11.68
CA VAL A 351 -1.13 -20.95 10.36
C VAL A 351 -2.06 -22.16 10.28
N ASP A 352 -3.37 -21.95 10.13
CA ASP A 352 -4.30 -23.03 9.83
C ASP A 352 -4.24 -23.32 8.34
N PHE A 353 -3.32 -24.21 7.96
CA PHE A 353 -3.11 -24.62 6.57
C PHE A 353 -4.37 -25.18 5.90
N ARG A 354 -5.38 -25.62 6.68
CA ARG A 354 -6.67 -26.09 6.14
C ARG A 354 -7.50 -24.98 5.51
N LYS A 355 -7.23 -23.72 5.84
CA LYS A 355 -7.95 -22.55 5.32
C LYS A 355 -7.21 -21.80 4.22
N MET A 356 -5.97 -22.19 3.90
CA MET A 356 -5.24 -21.65 2.76
C MET A 356 -5.72 -22.26 1.44
N SER A 357 -5.70 -21.48 0.35
CA SER A 357 -5.91 -22.03 -0.99
C SER A 357 -4.78 -22.99 -1.35
N PHE A 358 -5.11 -24.07 -2.08
CA PHE A 358 -4.16 -25.11 -2.48
C PHE A 358 -2.89 -24.55 -3.15
N VAL A 359 -3.05 -23.50 -3.98
CA VAL A 359 -1.95 -22.82 -4.67
C VAL A 359 -0.94 -22.24 -3.66
N LYS A 360 -1.40 -21.61 -2.58
CA LYS A 360 -0.53 -21.03 -1.55
C LYS A 360 0.21 -22.11 -0.76
N VAL A 361 -0.47 -23.21 -0.44
CA VAL A 361 0.16 -24.35 0.28
C VAL A 361 1.23 -25.02 -0.59
N ALA A 362 0.94 -25.23 -1.89
CA ALA A 362 1.89 -25.80 -2.83
C ALA A 362 3.12 -24.90 -3.01
N LEU A 363 2.95 -23.58 -3.11
CA LEU A 363 4.06 -22.63 -3.24
C LEU A 363 4.98 -22.67 -2.01
N ILE A 364 4.41 -22.66 -0.80
CA ILE A 364 5.18 -22.73 0.45
C ILE A 364 5.94 -24.04 0.54
N ALA A 365 5.31 -25.17 0.18
CA ALA A 365 5.97 -26.47 0.14
C ALA A 365 7.15 -26.49 -0.84
N ILE A 366 6.98 -25.91 -2.04
CA ILE A 366 8.06 -25.81 -3.04
C ILE A 366 9.23 -24.98 -2.51
N VAL A 367 8.95 -23.85 -1.85
CA VAL A 367 10.00 -22.98 -1.28
C VAL A 367 10.75 -23.68 -0.15
N LEU A 368 10.04 -24.36 0.76
CA LEU A 368 10.65 -25.11 1.85
C LEU A 368 11.49 -26.29 1.34
N ILE A 369 10.97 -27.01 0.34
CA ILE A 369 11.70 -28.09 -0.33
C ILE A 369 12.95 -27.53 -1.01
N GLY A 370 12.85 -26.39 -1.69
CA GLY A 370 13.99 -25.69 -2.29
C GLY A 370 15.05 -25.32 -1.26
N LEU A 371 14.65 -24.70 -0.14
CA LEU A 371 15.58 -24.30 0.94
C LEU A 371 16.30 -25.48 1.59
N VAL A 372 15.64 -26.64 1.71
CA VAL A 372 16.24 -27.85 2.30
C VAL A 372 17.09 -28.62 1.29
N LEU A 373 16.66 -28.71 0.03
CA LEU A 373 17.33 -29.52 -0.98
C LEU A 373 18.43 -28.79 -1.74
N LEU A 374 18.38 -27.47 -1.93
CA LEU A 374 19.45 -26.74 -2.62
C LEU A 374 20.81 -26.94 -1.96
N PRO A 375 20.98 -26.81 -0.62
CA PRO A 375 22.28 -27.00 0.02
C PRO A 375 22.84 -28.42 -0.18
N VAL A 376 21.97 -29.43 -0.23
CA VAL A 376 22.36 -30.84 -0.43
C VAL A 376 22.71 -31.11 -1.91
N LEU A 377 22.09 -30.41 -2.84
CA LEU A 377 22.36 -30.55 -4.26
C LEU A 377 23.67 -29.85 -4.69
N PHE A 378 24.12 -28.86 -3.93
CA PHE A 378 25.32 -28.06 -4.23
C PHE A 378 26.51 -28.31 -3.29
N SER A 379 26.40 -29.19 -2.29
CA SER A 379 27.57 -29.59 -1.50
C SER A 379 28.48 -30.50 -2.32
N GLU A 380 29.77 -30.17 -2.42
CA GLU A 380 30.76 -31.05 -3.06
C GLU A 380 30.81 -32.41 -2.33
N SER A 381 30.34 -33.45 -3.02
CA SER A 381 30.20 -34.79 -2.46
C SER A 381 31.53 -35.53 -2.46
N THR A 382 31.90 -36.12 -1.31
CA THR A 382 32.91 -37.17 -1.25
C THR A 382 32.35 -38.49 -1.82
N PRO A 383 33.19 -39.43 -2.31
CA PRO A 383 32.72 -40.66 -2.98
C PRO A 383 31.78 -41.54 -2.15
N SER A 384 31.79 -41.42 -0.81
CA SER A 384 30.93 -42.19 0.09
C SER A 384 29.51 -41.62 0.25
N THR A 385 29.21 -40.40 -0.22
CA THR A 385 27.87 -39.79 -0.10
C THR A 385 27.03 -39.90 -1.37
N TYR A 386 27.60 -40.41 -2.47
CA TYR A 386 26.95 -40.51 -3.78
C TYR A 386 25.65 -41.33 -3.77
N TRP A 387 25.64 -42.47 -3.06
CA TRP A 387 24.45 -43.30 -2.96
C TRP A 387 23.34 -42.63 -2.14
N PHE A 388 23.71 -41.88 -1.09
CA PHE A 388 22.76 -41.15 -0.25
C PHE A 388 22.15 -39.94 -0.99
N ILE A 389 22.95 -39.21 -1.76
CA ILE A 389 22.47 -38.09 -2.60
C ILE A 389 21.58 -38.61 -3.75
N SER A 390 21.91 -39.77 -4.35
CA SER A 390 21.07 -40.41 -5.38
C SER A 390 19.72 -40.87 -4.81
N LEU A 391 19.70 -41.43 -3.61
CA LEU A 391 18.49 -41.79 -2.90
C LEU A 391 17.64 -40.56 -2.58
N LEU A 392 18.26 -39.47 -2.09
CA LEU A 392 17.57 -38.21 -1.81
C LEU A 392 17.03 -37.54 -3.08
N ARG A 393 17.73 -37.62 -4.21
CA ARG A 393 17.22 -37.15 -5.52
C ARG A 393 16.00 -37.96 -5.96
N SER A 394 16.02 -39.27 -5.79
CA SER A 394 14.92 -40.16 -6.16
C SER A 394 13.69 -39.94 -5.27
N VAL A 395 13.89 -39.77 -3.96
CA VAL A 395 12.82 -39.44 -3.00
C VAL A 395 12.30 -38.02 -3.24
N GLY A 396 13.18 -37.06 -3.51
CA GLY A 396 12.82 -35.68 -3.84
C GLY A 396 11.95 -35.58 -5.08
N ILE A 397 12.29 -36.29 -6.16
CA ILE A 397 11.47 -36.38 -7.37
C ILE A 397 10.11 -37.04 -7.05
N LEU A 398 10.08 -38.09 -6.22
CA LEU A 398 8.84 -38.74 -5.83
C LEU A 398 7.92 -37.84 -5.00
N LEU A 399 8.48 -37.00 -4.13
CA LEU A 399 7.72 -36.03 -3.34
C LEU A 399 7.25 -34.83 -4.16
N ILE A 400 8.09 -34.31 -5.05
CA ILE A 400 7.78 -33.14 -5.90
C ILE A 400 6.79 -33.49 -7.01
N VAL A 401 6.89 -34.70 -7.59
CA VAL A 401 6.06 -35.09 -8.75
C VAL A 401 4.95 -36.06 -8.35
N GLY A 402 5.25 -37.02 -7.46
CA GLY A 402 4.32 -38.07 -7.08
C GLY A 402 3.19 -37.61 -6.16
N ILE A 403 3.45 -36.70 -5.22
CA ILE A 403 2.40 -36.18 -4.33
C ILE A 403 1.37 -35.34 -5.11
N PRO A 404 1.76 -34.38 -5.96
CA PRO A 404 0.79 -33.66 -6.80
C PRO A 404 -0.01 -34.59 -7.71
N LEU A 405 0.64 -35.56 -8.37
CA LEU A 405 -0.06 -36.51 -9.25
C LEU A 405 -1.04 -37.42 -8.50
N TYR A 406 -0.68 -37.91 -7.31
CA TYR A 406 -1.56 -38.71 -6.46
C TYR A 406 -2.82 -37.92 -6.05
N PHE A 407 -2.66 -36.65 -5.68
CA PHE A 407 -3.80 -35.81 -5.30
C PHE A 407 -4.66 -35.39 -6.51
N ILE A 408 -4.06 -35.13 -7.67
CA ILE A 408 -4.80 -34.91 -8.94
C ILE A 408 -5.62 -36.15 -9.29
N ALA A 409 -5.02 -37.34 -9.25
CA ALA A 409 -5.70 -38.60 -9.51
C ALA A 409 -6.83 -38.87 -8.51
N ARG A 410 -6.60 -38.58 -7.22
CA ARG A 410 -7.61 -38.74 -6.16
C ARG A 410 -8.79 -37.77 -6.33
N ASN A 411 -8.55 -36.51 -6.66
CA ASN A 411 -9.63 -35.54 -6.92
C ASN A 411 -10.40 -35.86 -8.21
N TRP A 412 -9.71 -36.33 -9.25
CA TRP A 412 -10.34 -36.80 -10.48
C TRP A 412 -11.27 -38.00 -10.21
N LEU A 413 -10.82 -38.98 -9.40
CA LEU A 413 -11.63 -40.12 -8.97
C LEU A 413 -12.84 -39.71 -8.10
N LYS A 414 -12.70 -38.69 -7.25
CA LYS A 414 -13.78 -38.19 -6.40
C LYS A 414 -14.87 -37.50 -7.22
N ASN A 415 -14.50 -36.71 -8.23
CA ASN A 415 -15.43 -36.03 -9.12
C ASN A 415 -16.15 -36.99 -10.10
N ARG A 416 -15.60 -38.17 -10.36
CA ARG A 416 -16.28 -39.24 -11.12
C ARG A 416 -17.31 -40.05 -10.33
N ARG A 417 -17.33 -39.96 -8.99
CA ARG A 417 -18.36 -40.62 -8.15
C ARG A 417 -19.56 -39.72 -7.85
N LEU A 418 -19.56 -38.48 -8.35
CA LEU A 418 -20.64 -37.50 -8.21
C LEU A 418 -21.36 -37.20 -9.55
N LYS A 419 -21.07 -38.00 -10.58
CA LYS A 419 -21.88 -38.18 -11.80
C LYS A 419 -22.24 -39.65 -11.88
#